data_AF-A0A1L3SXK5-F1
#
_entry.id   AF-A0A1L3SXK5-F1
#
_cell.length_a   1.000
_cell.length_b   1.000
_cell.length_c   1.000
_cell.angle_alpha   90.00
_cell.angle_beta   90.00
_cell.angle_gamma   90.00
#
_symmetry.space_group_name_H-M   'P 1'
#
loop_
_entity.id
_entity.type
_entity.pdbx_description
1 polymer ?
#
loop_
_entity_poly.entity_id
_entity_poly.type
_entity_poly.pdbx_seq_one_letter_code
_entity_poly.pdbx_strand_id
1 'polypeptide(L)'
;MITREQFDTVYNGLAAQGWKQSTLPCGTCAYRDPTHAGRKCAVGHLIPDGHYDPVMDDDHTGVGIWGLGSFQNIGLLGNLTHDEFQILQSTHDNNPLPADMKTAFDDLRKEWFPDDAD
;
A
#
# COMPACT_ATOMS: atom_id res chain seq x y z
N MET A 1 4.84 -13.59 8.14
CA MET A 1 5.00 -13.41 6.70
C MET A 1 3.64 -13.04 6.14
N ILE A 2 3.57 -12.07 5.24
CA ILE A 2 2.35 -11.67 4.54
C ILE A 2 1.76 -12.90 3.85
N THR A 3 0.44 -13.05 3.96
CA THR A 3 -0.26 -14.14 3.28
C THR A 3 -0.41 -13.84 1.80
N ARG A 4 -0.56 -14.89 0.98
CA ARG A 4 -0.84 -14.73 -0.45
C ARG A 4 -2.12 -13.92 -0.69
N GLU A 5 -3.17 -14.16 0.08
CA GLU A 5 -4.43 -13.41 0.00
C GLU A 5 -4.24 -11.90 0.22
N GLN A 6 -3.43 -11.53 1.22
CA GLN A 6 -3.09 -10.12 1.47
C GLN A 6 -2.29 -9.53 0.32
N PHE A 7 -1.27 -10.25 -0.18
CA PHE A 7 -0.50 -9.78 -1.32
C PHE A 7 -1.38 -9.61 -2.57
N ASP A 8 -2.23 -10.58 -2.87
CA ASP A 8 -3.16 -10.51 -3.99
C ASP A 8 -4.18 -9.37 -3.83
N THR A 9 -4.60 -9.07 -2.61
CA THR A 9 -5.44 -7.89 -2.31
C THR A 9 -4.72 -6.60 -2.71
N VAL A 10 -3.45 -6.44 -2.33
CA VAL A 10 -2.63 -5.29 -2.73
C VAL A 10 -2.44 -5.26 -4.24
N TYR A 11 -2.02 -6.37 -4.83
CA TYR A 11 -1.73 -6.49 -6.25
C TYR A 11 -2.96 -6.14 -7.10
N ASN A 12 -4.11 -6.74 -6.79
CA ASN A 12 -5.35 -6.50 -7.52
C ASN A 12 -5.88 -5.08 -7.30
N GLY A 13 -5.73 -4.52 -6.09
CA GLY A 13 -6.07 -3.13 -5.81
C GLY A 13 -5.23 -2.15 -6.63
N LEU A 14 -3.91 -2.36 -6.69
CA LEU A 14 -2.99 -1.59 -7.51
C LEU A 14 -3.27 -1.78 -9.01
N ALA A 15 -3.62 -2.98 -9.45
CA ALA A 15 -4.04 -3.22 -10.83
C ALA A 15 -5.33 -2.47 -11.18
N ALA A 16 -6.31 -2.44 -10.27
CA ALA A 16 -7.59 -1.76 -10.48
C ALA A 16 -7.44 -0.22 -10.57
N GLN A 17 -6.48 0.38 -9.86
CA GLN A 17 -6.11 1.80 -10.03
C GLN A 17 -5.21 2.06 -11.27
N GLY A 18 -4.94 1.03 -12.07
CA GLY A 18 -4.09 1.10 -13.26
C GLY A 18 -2.62 1.31 -12.93
N TRP A 19 -2.15 0.79 -11.79
CA TRP A 19 -0.78 0.91 -11.28
C TRP A 19 -0.32 2.37 -11.11
N LYS A 20 -1.26 3.31 -10.99
CA LYS A 20 -0.96 4.72 -10.79
C LYS A 20 -0.56 4.95 -9.35
N GLN A 21 0.55 5.63 -9.11
CA GLN A 21 0.97 5.99 -7.77
C GLN A 21 -0.11 6.83 -7.06
N SER A 22 -0.26 6.57 -5.76
CA SER A 22 -1.20 7.26 -4.88
C SER A 22 -0.58 8.51 -4.24
N THR A 23 0.24 9.23 -5.01
CA THR A 23 0.90 10.49 -4.61
C THR A 23 0.58 11.55 -5.65
N LEU A 24 0.23 12.75 -5.20
CA LEU A 24 0.03 13.94 -6.04
C LEU A 24 1.38 14.59 -6.37
N PRO A 25 1.47 15.43 -7.42
CA PRO A 25 2.71 16.12 -7.79
C PRO A 25 3.35 16.94 -6.66
N CYS A 26 2.57 17.37 -5.67
CA CYS A 26 3.03 18.09 -4.48
C CYS A 26 3.49 17.18 -3.33
N GLY A 27 3.57 15.86 -3.53
CA GLY A 27 3.96 14.90 -2.50
C GLY A 27 2.81 14.47 -1.56
N THR A 28 1.61 15.01 -1.74
CA THR A 28 0.43 14.68 -0.92
C THR A 28 -0.14 13.31 -1.32
N CYS A 29 -0.49 12.46 -0.35
CA CYS A 29 -1.20 11.21 -0.64
C CYS A 29 -2.51 11.51 -1.38
N ALA A 30 -2.73 10.87 -2.53
CA ALA A 30 -3.88 11.12 -3.40
C ALA A 30 -5.22 10.77 -2.74
N TYR A 31 -5.22 9.93 -1.71
CA TYR A 31 -6.40 9.65 -0.90
C TYR A 31 -6.82 10.84 -0.03
N ARG A 32 -5.89 11.72 0.37
CA ARG A 32 -6.15 12.94 1.16
C ARG A 32 -6.89 14.01 0.36
N ASP A 33 -6.90 13.89 -0.97
CA ASP A 33 -7.50 14.89 -1.83
C ASP A 33 -8.91 14.44 -2.28
N PRO A 34 -9.98 15.12 -1.83
CA PRO A 34 -11.35 14.77 -2.22
C PRO A 34 -11.60 14.89 -3.73
N THR A 35 -10.75 15.60 -4.47
CA THR A 35 -10.78 15.70 -5.93
C THR A 35 -10.07 14.55 -6.65
N HIS A 36 -9.28 13.76 -5.92
CA HIS A 36 -8.55 12.57 -6.40
C HIS A 36 -8.89 11.29 -5.61
N ALA A 37 -10.00 11.32 -4.89
CA ALA A 37 -10.47 10.27 -4.00
C ALA A 37 -10.49 8.88 -4.69
N GLY A 38 -10.01 7.87 -3.97
CA GLY A 38 -10.08 6.46 -4.40
C GLY A 38 -8.75 5.83 -4.81
N ARG A 39 -7.62 6.55 -4.78
CA ARG A 39 -6.28 5.96 -4.97
C ARG A 39 -5.62 5.68 -3.62
N LYS A 40 -5.29 4.40 -3.37
CA LYS A 40 -4.69 3.93 -2.11
C LYS A 40 -3.23 3.55 -2.31
N CYS A 41 -2.39 3.76 -1.31
CA CYS A 41 -1.03 3.19 -1.29
C CYS A 41 -1.10 1.66 -1.20
N ALA A 42 0.04 0.97 -1.33
CA ALA A 42 0.09 -0.49 -1.28
C ALA A 42 -0.54 -1.04 0.01
N VAL A 43 -0.13 -0.53 1.18
CA VAL A 43 -0.72 -0.96 2.47
C VAL A 43 -2.16 -0.48 2.66
N GLY A 44 -2.54 0.62 2.01
CA GLY A 44 -3.90 1.14 2.04
C GLY A 44 -4.92 0.16 1.47
N HIS A 45 -4.54 -0.66 0.49
CA HIS A 45 -5.42 -1.72 -0.05
C HIS A 45 -5.71 -2.84 0.95
N LEU A 46 -4.91 -2.99 2.00
CA LEU A 46 -5.18 -3.93 3.11
C LEU A 46 -6.11 -3.34 4.18
N ILE A 47 -6.45 -2.05 4.08
CA ILE A 47 -7.34 -1.36 4.99
C ILE A 47 -8.75 -1.36 4.38
N PRO A 48 -9.75 -1.94 5.07
CA PRO A 48 -11.14 -1.87 4.64
C PRO A 48 -11.60 -0.41 4.49
N ASP A 49 -12.40 -0.10 3.46
CA ASP A 49 -12.82 1.28 3.19
C ASP A 49 -13.49 1.96 4.40
N GLY A 50 -14.30 1.22 5.16
CA GLY A 50 -14.96 1.74 6.36
C GLY A 50 -14.03 1.95 7.58
N HIS A 51 -12.78 1.50 7.50
CA HIS A 51 -11.76 1.69 8.53
C HIS A 51 -10.66 2.65 8.11
N TYR A 52 -10.62 3.08 6.85
CA TYR A 52 -9.65 4.06 6.41
C TYR A 52 -10.08 5.45 6.87
N ASP A 53 -9.23 6.11 7.64
CA ASP A 53 -9.41 7.51 8.02
C ASP A 53 -8.28 8.34 7.38
N PRO A 54 -8.58 9.43 6.65
CA PRO A 54 -7.55 10.32 6.10
C PRO A 54 -6.50 10.79 7.14
N VAL A 55 -6.83 10.81 8.43
CA VAL A 55 -5.87 11.12 9.52
C VAL A 55 -4.73 10.10 9.63
N MET A 56 -4.93 8.87 9.13
CA MET A 56 -3.90 7.83 9.10
C MET A 56 -2.74 8.23 8.19
N ASP A 57 -3.04 9.06 7.20
CA ASP A 57 -2.06 9.72 6.38
C ASP A 57 -1.96 11.19 6.79
N ASP A 58 -1.87 11.62 8.05
CA ASP A 58 -1.72 13.07 8.31
C ASP A 58 -0.41 13.36 9.07
N ASP A 59 0.52 14.02 8.37
CA ASP A 59 1.79 14.47 8.93
C ASP A 59 1.68 15.81 9.66
N HIS A 60 0.53 16.50 9.57
CA HIS A 60 0.25 17.80 10.19
C HIS A 60 -0.57 17.71 11.48
N THR A 61 -1.17 16.55 11.79
CA THR A 61 -1.94 16.33 13.03
C THR A 61 -1.09 15.99 14.26
N GLY A 62 0.25 15.98 14.11
CA GLY A 62 1.17 15.64 15.19
C GLY A 62 1.26 14.13 15.50
N VAL A 63 0.45 13.30 14.82
CA VAL A 63 0.46 11.83 14.94
C VAL A 63 1.37 11.18 13.87
N GLY A 64 1.70 11.91 12.80
CA GLY A 64 2.53 11.44 11.71
C GLY A 64 1.82 10.46 10.78
N ILE A 65 2.46 10.13 9.65
CA ILE A 65 2.00 9.03 8.78
C ILE A 65 2.00 7.75 9.60
N TRP A 66 0.87 7.04 9.64
CA TRP A 66 0.75 5.83 10.43
C TRP A 66 1.74 4.76 9.93
N GLY A 67 2.60 4.32 10.85
CA GLY A 67 3.41 3.13 10.66
C GLY A 67 2.63 1.86 11.00
N LEU A 68 3.24 0.71 10.74
CA LEU A 68 2.65 -0.61 11.04
C LEU A 68 2.11 -0.73 12.48
N GLY A 69 2.83 -0.21 13.47
CA GLY A 69 2.41 -0.27 14.87
C GLY A 69 1.08 0.45 15.14
N SER A 70 0.80 1.56 14.46
CA SER A 70 -0.47 2.29 14.58
C SER A 70 -1.64 1.45 14.05
N PHE A 71 -1.44 0.77 12.91
CA PHE A 71 -2.45 -0.14 12.36
C PHE A 71 -2.69 -1.36 13.24
N GLN A 72 -1.62 -1.95 13.76
CA GLN A 72 -1.71 -3.12 14.64
C GLN A 72 -2.42 -2.81 15.96
N ASN A 73 -2.22 -1.59 16.50
CA ASN A 73 -2.92 -1.13 17.72
C ASN A 73 -4.45 -1.08 17.57
N ILE A 74 -4.96 -0.94 16.34
CA ILE A 74 -6.41 -0.95 16.06
C ILE A 74 -6.89 -2.28 15.45
N GLY A 75 -6.06 -3.32 15.49
CA GLY A 75 -6.41 -4.66 15.00
C GLY A 75 -6.32 -4.83 13.49
N LEU A 76 -5.68 -3.90 12.77
CA LEU A 76 -5.41 -4.01 11.33
C LEU A 76 -3.98 -4.50 11.09
N LEU A 77 -3.74 -5.17 9.96
CA LEU A 77 -2.41 -5.58 9.51
C LEU A 77 -1.62 -6.46 10.51
N GLY A 78 -2.31 -7.17 11.42
CA GLY A 78 -1.69 -7.94 12.52
C GLY A 78 -0.69 -9.02 12.09
N ASN A 79 -0.80 -9.53 10.85
CA ASN A 79 0.09 -10.57 10.32
C ASN A 79 1.26 -10.03 9.49
N LEU A 80 1.29 -8.71 9.22
CA LEU A 80 2.37 -8.07 8.49
C LEU A 80 3.56 -7.84 9.42
N THR A 81 4.77 -8.16 8.96
CA THR A 81 6.00 -7.72 9.63
C THR A 81 6.36 -6.29 9.23
N HIS A 82 7.24 -5.66 10.01
CA HIS A 82 7.73 -4.32 9.70
C HIS A 82 8.46 -4.27 8.36
N ASP A 83 9.26 -5.29 8.06
CA ASP A 83 9.99 -5.38 6.80
C ASP A 83 9.03 -5.52 5.61
N GLU A 84 8.00 -6.35 5.72
CA GLU A 84 6.98 -6.49 4.66
C GLU A 84 6.19 -5.20 4.45
N PHE A 85 5.82 -4.51 5.54
CA PHE A 85 5.19 -3.20 5.46
C PHE A 85 6.06 -2.21 4.69
N GLN A 86 7.35 -2.14 5.02
CA GLN A 86 8.29 -1.23 4.37
C GLN A 86 8.55 -1.61 2.91
N ILE A 87 8.67 -2.90 2.60
CA ILE A 87 8.90 -3.37 1.23
C ILE A 87 7.68 -3.06 0.35
N LEU A 88 6.45 -3.29 0.83
CA LEU A 88 5.24 -2.92 0.08
C LEU A 88 5.18 -1.43 -0.21
N GLN A 89 5.40 -0.59 0.80
CA GLN A 89 5.33 0.86 0.64
C GLN A 89 6.45 1.39 -0.25
N SER A 90 7.70 0.96 -0.02
CA SER A 90 8.84 1.41 -0.83
C SER A 90 8.73 0.94 -2.29
N THR A 91 8.21 -0.27 -2.53
CA THR A 91 7.97 -0.75 -3.90
C THR A 91 6.91 0.09 -4.62
N HIS A 92 5.87 0.52 -3.92
CA HIS A 92 4.90 1.47 -4.48
C HIS A 92 5.51 2.86 -4.69
N ASP A 93 6.22 3.40 -3.69
CA ASP A 93 6.66 4.79 -3.69
C ASP A 93 7.85 5.07 -4.63
N ASN A 94 8.72 4.07 -4.85
CA ASN A 94 9.88 4.19 -5.72
C ASN A 94 9.58 3.94 -7.21
N ASN A 95 8.38 3.48 -7.55
CA ASN A 95 7.99 3.14 -8.93
C ASN A 95 6.79 3.99 -9.39
N PRO A 96 6.99 5.27 -9.75
CA PRO A 96 5.90 6.18 -10.10
C PRO A 96 5.22 5.86 -11.45
N LEU A 97 5.91 5.11 -12.32
CA LEU A 97 5.38 4.72 -13.63
C LEU A 97 4.61 3.39 -13.53
N PRO A 98 3.41 3.29 -14.14
CA PRO A 98 2.58 2.08 -14.07
C PRO A 98 3.29 0.77 -14.46
N ALA A 99 4.12 0.81 -15.52
CA ALA A 99 4.83 -0.39 -16.00
C ALA A 99 5.92 -0.84 -15.01
N ASP A 100 6.63 0.10 -14.41
CA ASP A 100 7.69 -0.16 -13.44
C ASP A 100 7.11 -0.68 -12.13
N MET A 101 6.00 -0.08 -11.66
CA MET A 101 5.30 -0.55 -10.47
C MET A 101 4.81 -1.97 -10.65
N LYS A 102 4.15 -2.26 -11.77
CA LYS A 102 3.69 -3.63 -12.07
C LYS A 102 4.85 -4.61 -12.06
N THR A 103 5.95 -4.28 -12.72
CA THR A 103 7.15 -5.15 -12.80
C THR A 103 7.72 -5.42 -11.40
N ALA A 104 7.85 -4.39 -10.57
CA ALA A 104 8.37 -4.53 -9.22
C ALA A 104 7.45 -5.41 -8.34
N PHE A 105 6.13 -5.26 -8.46
CA PHE A 105 5.18 -6.15 -7.76
C PHE A 105 5.16 -7.58 -8.33
N ASP A 106 5.38 -7.77 -9.63
CA ASP A 106 5.55 -9.09 -10.22
C ASP A 106 6.80 -9.80 -9.67
N ASP A 107 7.89 -9.05 -9.48
CA ASP A 107 9.14 -9.60 -8.93
C ASP A 107 9.01 -9.91 -7.43
N LEU A 108 8.36 -9.03 -6.65
CA LEU A 108 8.01 -9.34 -5.25
C LEU A 108 7.15 -10.61 -5.16
N ARG A 109 6.19 -10.80 -6.07
CA ARG A 109 5.35 -11.99 -6.08
C ARG A 109 6.19 -13.27 -6.25
N LYS A 110 7.17 -13.25 -7.16
CA LYS A 110 8.07 -14.39 -7.38
C LYS A 110 8.99 -14.63 -6.18
N GLU A 111 9.47 -13.57 -5.54
CA GLU A 111 10.35 -13.67 -4.38
C GLU A 111 9.63 -14.25 -3.16
N TRP A 112 8.43 -13.76 -2.87
CA TRP A 112 7.68 -14.15 -1.67
C TRP A 112 6.87 -15.44 -1.86
N PHE A 113 6.53 -15.77 -3.10
CA PHE A 113 5.74 -16.95 -3.46
C PHE A 113 6.39 -17.72 -4.64
N PRO A 114 7.60 -18.27 -4.45
CA PRO A 114 8.37 -18.89 -5.54
C PRO A 114 7.73 -20.18 -6.08
N ASP A 115 6.91 -20.86 -5.28
CA ASP A 115 6.26 -22.12 -5.66
C ASP A 115 5.15 -21.94 -6.72
N ASP A 116 4.82 -20.70 -7.09
CA ASP A 116 3.79 -20.36 -8.09
C ASP A 116 4.38 -19.81 -9.41
N ALA A 117 5.70 -19.90 -9.60
CA ALA A 117 6.37 -19.52 -10.84
C ALA A 117 6.28 -20.66 -11.89
N ASP A 118 5.08 -20.89 -12.40
CA ASP A 118 4.84 -21.71 -13.61
C ASP A 118 5.05 -20.89 -14.90
#